data_AF-A0A1I3CIJ9-F1
#
_entry.id   AF-A0A1I3CIJ9-F1
#
_cell.length_a   1.000
_cell.length_b   1.000
_cell.length_c   1.000
_cell.angle_alpha   90.00
_cell.angle_beta   90.00
_cell.angle_gamma   90.00
#
_symmetry.space_group_name_H-M   'P 1'
#
loop_
_entity.id
_entity.type
_entity.pdbx_description
1 polymer ?
#
loop_
_entity_poly.entity_id
_entity_poly.type
_entity_poly.pdbx_seq_one_letter_code
_entity_poly.pdbx_strand_id
1 'polypeptide(L)' 'MKIMLNGAPAEVQAETLAAALEELGYGEARVATALNEDFVPAGARAATRLAPGDRVEIVAPRQGG' A
#
# COMPACT_ATOMS: atom_id res chain seq x y z
N MET A 1 10.03 1.48 -8.90
CA MET A 1 9.91 0.00 -8.93
C MET A 1 8.51 -0.43 -9.34
N LYS A 2 8.39 -1.61 -9.98
CA LYS A 2 7.10 -2.20 -10.37
C LYS A 2 6.57 -3.06 -9.24
N ILE A 3 5.31 -2.86 -8.85
CA ILE A 3 4.58 -3.65 -7.85
C ILE A 3 3.22 -4.07 -8.43
N MET A 4 2.49 -4.93 -7.72
CA MET A 4 1.09 -5.22 -7.98
C MET A 4 0.23 -4.51 -6.93
N LEU A 5 -0.59 -3.56 -7.34
CA LEU A 5 -1.53 -2.84 -6.47
C LEU A 5 -2.96 -3.34 -6.72
N ASN A 6 -3.61 -3.95 -5.72
CA ASN A 6 -4.97 -4.50 -5.85
C ASN A 6 -5.14 -5.40 -7.11
N GLY A 7 -4.13 -6.23 -7.39
CA GLY A 7 -4.09 -7.09 -8.58
C GLY A 7 -3.75 -6.41 -9.90
N ALA A 8 -3.52 -5.09 -9.94
CA ALA A 8 -3.11 -4.36 -11.14
C ALA A 8 -1.64 -3.91 -11.07
N PRO A 9 -0.87 -3.96 -12.17
CA PRO A 9 0.50 -3.48 -12.17
C PRO A 9 0.56 -1.97 -11.92
N ALA A 10 1.43 -1.55 -11.01
CA ALA A 10 1.69 -0.15 -10.71
C ALA A 10 3.21 0.10 -10.64
N GLU A 11 3.62 1.30 -11.01
CA GLU A 11 5.01 1.75 -10.90
C GLU A 11 5.08 2.90 -9.90
N VAL A 12 5.91 2.73 -8.87
CA VAL A 12 6.09 3.69 -7.76
C VAL A 12 7.57 3.98 -7.55
N GLN A 13 7.96 5.19 -7.21
CA GLN A 13 9.35 5.51 -6.86
C GLN A 13 9.65 5.34 -5.36
N ALA A 14 8.61 5.29 -4.54
CA ALA A 14 8.72 5.06 -3.10
C ALA A 14 9.41 3.74 -2.73
N GLU A 15 10.21 3.78 -1.66
CA GLU A 15 10.90 2.61 -1.09
C GLU A 15 10.15 1.97 0.10
N THR A 16 9.14 2.64 0.62
CA THR A 16 8.36 2.18 1.78
C THR A 16 6.87 2.19 1.47
N LEU A 17 6.11 1.37 2.19
CA LEU A 17 4.67 1.29 2.02
C LEU A 17 3.99 2.63 2.31
N ALA A 18 4.43 3.38 3.32
CA ALA A 18 3.87 4.71 3.60
C ALA A 18 4.08 5.69 2.43
N ALA A 19 5.32 5.79 1.92
CA ALA A 19 5.61 6.69 0.80
C ALA A 19 4.90 6.26 -0.49
N ALA A 20 4.72 4.95 -0.71
CA ALA A 20 3.96 4.46 -1.86
C ALA A 20 2.47 4.84 -1.77
N LEU A 21 1.88 4.79 -0.57
CA LEU A 21 0.50 5.27 -0.37
C LEU A 21 0.38 6.76 -0.65
N GLU A 22 1.33 7.58 -0.22
CA GLU A 22 1.35 9.02 -0.53
C GLU A 22 1.44 9.27 -2.05
N GLU A 23 2.40 8.62 -2.72
CA GLU A 23 2.61 8.72 -4.16
C GLU A 23 1.36 8.31 -4.96
N LEU A 24 0.66 7.27 -4.50
CA LEU A 24 -0.56 6.75 -5.12
C LEU A 24 -1.84 7.52 -4.74
N GLY A 25 -1.74 8.59 -3.93
CA GLY A 25 -2.87 9.44 -3.55
C GLY A 25 -3.69 8.96 -2.34
N TYR A 26 -3.15 8.03 -1.55
CA TYR A 26 -3.75 7.46 -0.35
C TYR A 26 -3.14 7.96 0.98
N GLY A 27 -2.24 8.97 0.96
CA GLY A 27 -1.49 9.41 2.14
C GLY A 27 -2.35 9.74 3.37
N GLU A 28 -3.44 10.49 3.18
CA GLU A 28 -4.41 10.82 4.25
C GLU A 28 -5.63 9.88 4.25
N ALA A 29 -5.69 8.93 3.31
CA ALA A 29 -6.83 8.05 3.17
C ALA A 29 -6.87 7.05 4.34
N ARG A 30 -8.05 6.89 4.93
CA ARG A 30 -8.27 5.87 5.97
C ARG A 30 -8.42 4.51 5.30
N VAL A 31 -7.30 3.84 5.04
CA VAL A 31 -7.25 2.51 4.37
C VAL A 31 -6.62 1.45 5.26
N ALA A 32 -7.04 0.20 5.08
CA ALA A 32 -6.30 -0.98 5.52
C ALA A 32 -5.31 -1.40 4.43
N THR A 33 -4.17 -1.98 4.82
CA THR A 33 -3.10 -2.36 3.89
C THR A 33 -2.57 -3.74 4.19
N ALA A 34 -2.25 -4.50 3.15
CA ALA A 34 -1.48 -5.73 3.24
C ALA A 34 -0.33 -5.72 2.22
N LEU A 35 0.79 -6.35 2.58
CA LEU A 35 1.95 -6.57 1.73
C LEU A 35 2.14 -8.08 1.60
N ASN A 36 2.08 -8.61 0.38
CA ASN A 36 2.22 -10.04 0.11
C ASN A 36 1.30 -10.90 0.99
N GLU A 37 0.03 -10.49 1.08
CA GLU A 37 -1.04 -11.13 1.89
C GLU A 37 -0.90 -10.93 3.41
N ASP A 38 0.19 -10.34 3.89
CA ASP A 38 0.38 -10.01 5.31
C ASP A 38 -0.14 -8.62 5.65
N PHE A 39 -1.01 -8.52 6.66
CA PHE A 39 -1.54 -7.24 7.12
C PHE A 39 -0.44 -6.33 7.66
N VAL A 40 -0.39 -5.09 7.17
CA VAL A 40 0.54 -4.06 7.65
C VAL A 40 -0.24 -2.96 8.37
N PRO A 41 -0.11 -2.80 9.70
CA PRO A 41 -0.79 -1.75 10.44
C PRO A 41 -0.22 -0.37 10.09
N ALA A 42 -1.03 0.68 10.25
CA ALA A 42 -0.67 2.05 9.88
C ALA A 42 0.69 2.51 10.45
N GLY A 43 0.95 2.23 11.73
CA GLY A 43 2.21 2.59 12.40
C GLY A 43 3.45 1.85 11.88
N ALA A 44 3.30 0.73 11.18
CA ALA A 44 4.42 -0.04 10.62
C ALA A 44 4.75 0.35 9.17
N ARG A 45 3.85 1.05 8.46
CA ARG A 45 3.98 1.34 7.02
C ARG A 45 5.25 2.13 6.67
N ALA A 46 5.66 3.04 7.55
CA ALA A 46 6.86 3.86 7.34
C ALA A 46 8.16 3.03 7.41
N ALA A 47 8.17 1.96 8.20
CA ALA A 47 9.31 1.04 8.32
C ALA A 47 9.24 -0.16 7.36
N THR A 48 8.08 -0.39 6.73
CA THR A 48 7.85 -1.50 5.80
C THR A 48 8.44 -1.14 4.44
N ARG A 49 9.57 -1.74 4.10
CA ARG A 49 10.24 -1.61 2.79
C ARG A 49 9.45 -2.36 1.72
N LEU A 50 9.38 -1.78 0.53
CA LEU A 50 8.87 -2.45 -0.68
C LEU A 50 10.03 -2.95 -1.52
N ALA A 51 9.79 -4.06 -2.21
CA ALA A 51 10.67 -4.64 -3.21
C ALA A 51 9.95 -4.75 -4.57
N PRO A 52 10.69 -4.75 -5.69
CA PRO A 52 10.10 -4.99 -7.00
C PRO A 52 9.34 -6.32 -7.04
N GLY A 53 8.10 -6.30 -7.54
CA GLY A 53 7.22 -7.46 -7.66
C GLY A 53 6.31 -7.69 -6.45
N ASP A 54 6.47 -6.92 -5.36
CA ASP A 54 5.60 -7.02 -4.19
C ASP A 54 4.13 -6.76 -4.54
N ARG A 55 3.24 -7.41 -3.79
CA ARG A 55 1.78 -7.25 -3.89
C ARG A 55 1.30 -6.38 -2.75
N VAL A 56 0.74 -5.23 -3.08
CA VAL A 56 0.14 -4.31 -2.12
C VAL A 56 -1.37 -4.34 -2.30
N GLU A 57 -2.09 -4.67 -1.24
CA GLU A 57 -3.55 -4.59 -1.19
C GLU A 57 -3.96 -3.40 -0.33
N ILE A 58 -4.87 -2.58 -0.84
CA ILE A 58 -5.44 -1.40 -0.20
C ILE A 58 -6.95 -1.55 -0.17
N VAL A 59 -7.52 -1.59 1.03
CA VAL A 59 -8.96 -1.66 1.25
C VAL A 59 -9.42 -0.39 1.96
N ALA A 60 -10.20 0.42 1.27
CA ALA A 60 -10.94 1.51 1.90
C ALA A 60 -12.17 0.96 2.63
N PRO A 61 -12.52 1.48 3.82
CA PRO A 61 -13.75 1.12 4.49
C PRO A 61 -14.91 1.42 3.55
N ARG A 62 -15.72 0.41 3.28
CA ARG A 62 -17.02 0.64 2.66
C ARG A 62 -17.87 1.32 3.71
N GLN A 63 -18.23 2.57 3.47
CA GLN A 63 -19.24 3.28 4.26
C GLN A 63 -20.50 2.42 4.36
N GLY A 64 -20.69 1.77 5.50
CA GLY A 64 -21.90 1.03 5.82
C GLY A 64 -22.94 2.01 6.34
N GLY A 65 -24.08 2.06 5.67
CA GLY A 65 -25.34 2.53 6.26
C GLY A 65 -26.04 1.37 6.93
#